data_AF-A0A316AZ64-F1
#
_entry.id   AF-A0A316AZ64-F1
#
_cell.length_a   1.000
_cell.length_b   1.000
_cell.length_c   1.000
_cell.angle_alpha   90.00
_cell.angle_beta   90.00
_cell.angle_gamma   90.00
#
_symmetry.space_group_name_H-M   'P 1'
#
loop_
_entity.id
_entity.type
_entity.pdbx_description
1 polymer ?
#
loop_
_entity_poly.entity_id
_entity_poly.type
_entity_poly.pdbx_seq_one_letter_code
_entity_poly.pdbx_strand_id
1 'polypeptide(L)'
;MKKTISLFSTFIFAFLVLILLVQPKAYAYDGDMDVYREFKEDLALARDTYISSLNMAMDEKEVSNPSWNDIEFEAPDMKYCTLKELPGGFKIKGAHGAYKVEVDIKFVPGREDMRYQVKHSKGSNGPGKEIVGEVFR
;
A
#
# COMPACT_ATOMS: atom_id res chain seq x y z
N MET A 1 59.56 16.74 5.76
CA MET A 1 58.99 16.36 4.44
C MET A 1 57.49 16.55 4.49
N LYS A 2 56.94 17.57 3.83
CA LYS A 2 55.49 17.80 3.75
C LYS A 2 54.89 16.82 2.74
N LYS A 3 54.03 15.90 3.18
CA LYS A 3 53.28 14.99 2.30
C LYS A 3 52.29 15.84 1.50
N THR A 4 52.58 16.10 0.24
CA THR A 4 51.63 16.66 -0.72
C THR A 4 50.60 15.59 -1.03
N ILE A 5 49.54 15.53 -0.22
CA ILE A 5 48.36 14.73 -0.55
C ILE A 5 47.75 15.37 -1.79
N SER A 6 47.83 14.67 -2.92
CA SER A 6 47.26 15.13 -4.19
C SER A 6 45.76 15.33 -4.01
N LEU A 7 45.26 16.56 -4.24
CA LEU A 7 43.82 16.89 -4.22
C LEU A 7 43.01 15.88 -5.05
N PHE A 8 43.58 15.40 -6.14
CA PHE A 8 42.96 14.41 -7.03
C PHE A 8 42.71 13.07 -6.31
N SER A 9 43.63 12.63 -5.44
CA SER A 9 43.46 11.42 -4.65
C SER A 9 42.35 11.57 -3.61
N THR A 10 42.21 12.75 -3.01
CA THR A 10 41.15 13.05 -2.04
C THR A 10 39.78 13.08 -2.69
N PHE A 11 39.67 13.65 -3.89
CA PHE A 11 38.42 13.66 -4.67
C PHE A 11 37.99 12.26 -5.10
N ILE A 12 38.93 11.43 -5.56
CA ILE A 12 38.62 10.03 -5.92
C ILE A 12 38.15 9.24 -4.70
N PHE A 13 38.81 9.42 -3.55
CA PHE A 13 38.41 8.74 -2.31
C PHE A 13 37.03 9.19 -1.81
N ALA A 14 36.75 10.49 -1.86
CA ALA A 14 35.43 11.03 -1.49
C ALA A 14 34.33 10.53 -2.44
N PHE A 15 34.62 10.43 -3.74
CA PHE A 15 33.68 9.90 -4.74
C PHE A 15 33.40 8.41 -4.55
N LEU A 16 34.42 7.60 -4.22
CA LEU A 16 34.24 6.19 -3.89
C LEU A 16 33.42 5.99 -2.61
N VAL A 17 33.63 6.80 -1.57
CA VAL A 17 32.81 6.78 -0.35
C VAL A 17 31.36 7.20 -0.66
N LEU A 18 31.16 8.18 -1.55
CA LEU A 18 29.82 8.57 -1.99
C LEU A 18 29.12 7.42 -2.74
N ILE A 19 29.81 6.69 -3.61
CA ILE A 19 29.23 5.53 -4.33
C ILE A 19 28.86 4.40 -3.37
N LEU A 20 29.64 4.18 -2.30
CA LEU A 20 29.32 3.21 -1.25
C LEU A 20 28.11 3.63 -0.41
N LEU A 21 27.89 4.93 -0.22
CA LEU A 21 26.71 5.48 0.48
C LEU A 21 25.48 5.60 -0.43
N VAL A 22 25.69 5.66 -1.75
CA VAL A 22 24.66 5.68 -2.81
C VAL A 22 24.49 4.27 -3.42
N GLN A 23 24.86 3.22 -2.68
CA GLN A 23 24.22 1.93 -2.93
C GLN A 23 22.72 2.19 -2.74
N PRO A 24 21.85 2.00 -3.75
CA PRO A 24 20.44 1.88 -3.45
C PRO A 24 20.37 0.82 -2.36
N LYS A 25 19.61 1.09 -1.29
CA LYS A 25 19.19 0.00 -0.42
C LYS A 25 18.40 -0.93 -1.34
N ALA A 26 19.09 -1.85 -1.99
CA ALA A 26 18.59 -3.16 -2.26
C ALA A 26 18.27 -3.67 -0.86
N TYR A 27 17.07 -3.29 -0.39
CA TYR A 27 16.31 -4.15 0.47
C TYR A 27 16.46 -5.49 -0.22
N ALA A 28 17.27 -6.35 0.37
CA ALA A 28 17.21 -7.76 0.08
C ALA A 28 15.73 -8.09 0.35
N TYR A 29 14.94 -8.02 -0.72
CA TYR A 29 13.60 -8.51 -0.80
C TYR A 29 13.78 -10.03 -0.87
N ASP A 30 14.23 -10.56 0.25
CA ASP A 30 14.20 -11.96 0.63
C ASP A 30 13.15 -12.09 1.74
N GLY A 31 12.09 -11.28 1.60
CA GLY A 31 10.92 -11.33 2.45
C GLY A 31 10.10 -12.47 1.93
N ASP A 32 10.21 -13.61 2.61
CA ASP A 32 9.31 -14.76 2.54
C ASP A 32 8.14 -14.54 1.58
N MET A 33 8.30 -15.02 0.34
CA MET A 33 7.32 -14.79 -0.74
C MET A 33 5.93 -15.29 -0.36
N ASP A 34 5.85 -16.22 0.60
CA ASP A 34 4.60 -16.71 1.16
C ASP A 34 3.96 -15.63 2.03
N VAL A 35 4.70 -14.97 2.92
CA VAL A 35 4.21 -13.82 3.72
C VAL A 35 3.75 -12.68 2.82
N TYR A 36 4.49 -12.36 1.76
CA TYR A 36 4.06 -11.35 0.78
C TYR A 36 2.73 -11.73 0.12
N ARG A 37 2.64 -12.97 -0.39
CA ARG A 37 1.45 -13.44 -1.09
C ARG A 37 0.25 -13.50 -0.16
N GLU A 38 0.40 -14.08 1.02
CA GLU A 38 -0.65 -14.15 2.04
C GLU A 38 -1.16 -12.75 2.43
N PHE A 39 -0.25 -11.79 2.62
CA PHE A 39 -0.66 -10.43 2.98
C PHE A 39 -1.38 -9.72 1.82
N LYS A 40 -0.94 -9.96 0.59
CA LYS A 40 -1.60 -9.43 -0.61
C LYS A 40 -2.98 -10.06 -0.82
N GLU A 41 -3.12 -11.37 -0.58
CA GLU A 41 -4.38 -12.10 -0.64
C GLU A 41 -5.38 -11.60 0.41
N ASP A 42 -4.92 -11.35 1.64
CA ASP A 42 -5.75 -10.77 2.69
C ASP A 42 -6.27 -9.39 2.23
N LEU A 43 -5.40 -8.51 1.72
CA LEU A 43 -5.82 -7.21 1.19
C LEU A 43 -6.74 -7.31 -0.04
N ALA A 44 -6.55 -8.31 -0.91
CA ALA A 44 -7.41 -8.55 -2.06
C ALA A 44 -8.81 -9.02 -1.63
N LEU A 45 -8.92 -9.81 -0.56
CA LEU A 45 -10.20 -10.22 0.01
C LEU A 45 -11.04 -9.01 0.46
N ALA A 46 -10.39 -8.03 1.09
CA ALA A 46 -11.04 -6.76 1.44
C ALA A 46 -11.55 -6.01 0.20
N ARG A 47 -10.74 -5.92 -0.86
CA ARG A 47 -11.12 -5.30 -2.13
C ARG A 47 -12.32 -6.01 -2.76
N ASP A 48 -12.24 -7.32 -2.93
CA ASP A 48 -13.22 -8.10 -3.69
C ASP A 48 -14.56 -8.16 -2.97
N THR A 49 -14.55 -8.30 -1.64
CA THR A 49 -15.77 -8.22 -0.82
C THR A 49 -16.42 -6.85 -0.94
N TYR A 50 -15.61 -5.79 -0.96
CA TYR A 50 -16.12 -4.44 -1.11
C TYR A 50 -16.72 -4.19 -2.50
N ILE A 51 -16.03 -4.59 -3.57
CA ILE A 51 -16.55 -4.49 -4.95
C ILE A 51 -17.87 -5.26 -5.08
N SER A 52 -17.94 -6.48 -4.53
CA SER A 52 -19.15 -7.27 -4.56
C SER A 52 -20.33 -6.54 -3.91
N SER A 53 -20.10 -5.98 -2.72
CA SER A 53 -21.13 -5.22 -1.98
C SER A 53 -21.53 -3.93 -2.71
N LEU A 54 -20.55 -3.25 -3.30
CA LEU A 54 -20.78 -2.05 -4.11
C LEU A 54 -21.63 -2.35 -5.35
N ASN A 55 -21.33 -3.43 -6.08
CA ASN A 55 -22.08 -3.83 -7.27
C ASN A 55 -23.53 -4.16 -6.92
N MET A 56 -23.77 -4.90 -5.82
CA MET A 56 -25.13 -5.16 -5.33
C MET A 56 -25.88 -3.86 -5.02
N ALA A 57 -25.24 -2.91 -4.34
CA ALA A 57 -25.86 -1.63 -4.01
C ALA A 57 -26.11 -0.73 -5.24
N MET A 58 -25.25 -0.79 -6.26
CA MET A 58 -25.44 -0.05 -7.53
C MET A 58 -26.53 -0.67 -8.40
N ASP A 59 -26.74 -1.99 -8.34
CA ASP A 59 -27.82 -2.67 -9.07
C ASP A 59 -29.19 -2.39 -8.42
N GLU A 60 -29.23 -2.26 -7.09
CA GLU A 60 -30.48 -2.03 -6.34
C GLU A 60 -30.92 -0.56 -6.32
N LYS A 61 -29.97 0.37 -6.40
CA LYS A 61 -30.24 1.79 -6.35
C LYS A 61 -29.67 2.43 -7.62
N GLU A 62 -30.49 3.14 -8.40
CA GLU A 62 -30.02 4.11 -9.41
C GLU A 62 -29.27 5.29 -8.74
N VAL A 63 -28.23 5.01 -7.97
CA VAL A 63 -27.55 5.95 -7.11
C VAL A 63 -26.18 6.23 -7.70
N SER A 64 -26.04 7.47 -8.15
CA SER A 64 -24.83 8.01 -8.76
C SER A 64 -23.64 8.12 -7.80
N ASN A 65 -23.83 7.84 -6.50
CA ASN A 65 -22.77 7.95 -5.49
C ASN A 65 -23.08 7.13 -4.21
N PRO A 66 -22.93 5.80 -4.21
CA PRO A 66 -23.28 4.97 -3.06
C PRO A 66 -22.34 5.23 -1.86
N SER A 67 -22.92 5.50 -0.68
CA SER A 67 -22.18 5.58 0.57
C SER A 67 -22.14 4.21 1.25
N TRP A 68 -21.15 3.91 2.09
CA TRP A 68 -21.15 2.65 2.86
C TRP A 68 -22.34 2.49 3.80
N ASN A 69 -22.93 3.59 4.29
CA ASN A 69 -24.19 3.53 5.05
C ASN A 69 -25.37 3.02 4.20
N ASP A 70 -25.22 3.04 2.87
CA ASP A 70 -26.20 2.56 1.90
C ASP A 70 -25.88 1.17 1.36
N ILE A 71 -24.71 0.62 1.69
CA ILE A 71 -24.18 -0.67 1.25
C ILE A 71 -24.21 -1.60 2.45
N GLU A 72 -24.99 -2.68 2.40
CA GLU A 72 -24.86 -3.76 3.38
C GLU A 72 -23.51 -4.46 3.16
N PHE A 73 -22.47 -3.95 3.82
CA PHE A 73 -21.14 -4.56 3.79
C PHE A 73 -20.90 -5.33 5.07
N GLU A 74 -20.69 -6.63 4.93
CA GLU A 74 -20.13 -7.46 5.99
C GLU A 74 -18.62 -7.59 5.79
N ALA A 75 -17.86 -7.15 6.80
CA ALA A 75 -16.41 -7.26 6.74
C ALA A 75 -16.00 -8.74 6.68
N PRO A 76 -15.20 -9.16 5.68
CA PRO A 76 -14.69 -10.51 5.65
C PRO A 76 -13.79 -10.73 6.87
N ASP A 77 -13.73 -11.97 7.34
CA ASP A 77 -12.77 -12.34 8.38
C ASP A 77 -11.36 -12.33 7.77
N MET A 78 -10.57 -11.34 8.16
CA MET A 78 -9.23 -11.12 7.66
C MET A 78 -8.22 -11.63 8.68
N LYS A 79 -7.14 -12.25 8.19
CA LYS A 79 -6.16 -12.88 9.08
C LYS A 79 -5.16 -11.88 9.67
N TYR A 80 -4.78 -10.87 8.90
CA TYR A 80 -3.68 -9.95 9.24
C TYR A 80 -4.09 -8.48 9.26
N CYS A 81 -5.24 -8.19 8.65
CA CYS A 81 -5.81 -6.86 8.55
C CYS A 81 -7.12 -6.74 9.32
N THR A 82 -7.48 -5.50 9.62
CA THR A 82 -8.78 -5.13 10.18
C THR A 82 -9.37 -4.07 9.27
N LEU A 83 -10.65 -4.22 8.95
CA LEU A 83 -11.43 -3.20 8.25
C LEU A 83 -12.22 -2.38 9.25
N LYS A 84 -12.19 -1.06 9.05
CA LYS A 84 -13.12 -0.15 9.69
C LYS A 84 -13.80 0.70 8.63
N GLU A 85 -15.11 0.73 8.66
CA GLU A 85 -15.91 1.51 7.72
C GLU A 85 -15.60 3.02 7.79
N LEU A 86 -15.67 3.67 6.61
CA LEU A 86 -15.64 5.12 6.44
C LEU A 86 -16.72 5.54 5.41
N PRO A 87 -17.20 6.80 5.44
CA PRO A 87 -18.09 7.29 4.38
C PRO A 87 -17.44 7.19 2.99
N GLY A 88 -18.06 6.40 2.12
CA GLY A 88 -17.60 6.15 0.74
C GLY A 88 -16.34 5.28 0.63
N GLY A 89 -16.03 4.47 1.65
CA GLY A 89 -14.85 3.63 1.65
C GLY A 89 -14.58 2.93 2.98
N PHE A 90 -13.32 2.58 3.23
CA PHE A 90 -12.93 1.88 4.44
C PHE A 90 -11.47 2.16 4.79
N LYS A 91 -11.17 1.99 6.07
CA LYS A 91 -9.81 2.03 6.61
C LYS A 91 -9.33 0.61 6.81
N ILE A 92 -8.18 0.28 6.23
CA ILE A 92 -7.46 -0.95 6.51
C ILE A 92 -6.34 -0.64 7.49
N LYS A 93 -6.23 -1.43 8.56
CA LYS A 93 -5.06 -1.45 9.44
C LYS A 93 -4.62 -2.88 9.68
N GLY A 94 -3.36 -3.18 9.41
CA GLY A 94 -2.84 -4.55 9.56
C GLY A 94 -1.33 -4.64 9.45
N ALA A 95 -0.81 -5.80 9.80
CA ALA A 95 0.59 -6.12 9.64
C ALA A 95 0.79 -7.63 9.49
N HIS A 96 1.70 -8.02 8.59
CA HIS A 96 2.17 -9.40 8.44
C HIS A 96 3.66 -9.38 8.10
N GLY A 97 4.46 -10.12 8.87
CA GLY A 97 5.93 -10.08 8.76
C GLY A 97 6.50 -8.65 8.74
N ALA A 98 7.16 -8.30 7.63
CA ALA A 98 7.76 -6.98 7.44
C ALA A 98 6.78 -5.90 6.94
N TYR A 99 5.55 -6.25 6.60
CA TYR A 99 4.58 -5.33 6.00
C TYR A 99 3.69 -4.70 7.06
N LYS A 100 3.54 -3.38 7.00
CA LYS A 100 2.62 -2.62 7.87
C LYS A 100 1.79 -1.68 7.04
N VAL A 101 0.48 -1.74 7.20
CA VAL A 101 -0.47 -0.89 6.50
C VAL A 101 -1.41 -0.21 7.48
N GLU A 102 -1.61 1.07 7.24
CA GLU A 102 -2.68 1.86 7.81
C GLU A 102 -3.09 2.86 6.73
N VAL A 103 -4.23 2.60 6.09
CA VAL A 103 -4.63 3.29 4.87
C VAL A 103 -6.14 3.52 4.85
N ASP A 104 -6.55 4.69 4.40
CA ASP A 104 -7.94 4.99 4.10
C ASP A 104 -8.14 4.83 2.59
N ILE A 105 -9.08 3.99 2.19
CA ILE A 105 -9.42 3.69 0.79
C ILE A 105 -10.80 4.24 0.55
N LYS A 106 -10.93 5.16 -0.40
CA LYS A 106 -12.22 5.71 -0.82
C LYS A 106 -12.50 5.36 -2.26
N PHE A 107 -13.75 5.05 -2.54
CA PHE A 107 -14.22 4.81 -3.88
C PHE A 107 -14.54 6.14 -4.58
N VAL A 108 -14.13 6.26 -5.84
CA VAL A 108 -14.48 7.38 -6.71
C VAL A 108 -15.19 6.80 -7.93
N PRO A 109 -16.52 6.95 -8.05
CA PRO A 109 -17.23 6.50 -9.23
C PRO A 109 -16.77 7.28 -10.47
N GLY A 110 -16.22 6.56 -11.44
CA GLY A 110 -15.97 7.06 -12.80
C GLY A 110 -17.04 6.57 -13.76
N ARG A 111 -17.19 7.24 -14.91
CA ARG A 111 -18.17 6.85 -15.96
C ARG A 111 -17.79 5.56 -16.70
N GLU A 112 -16.50 5.21 -16.72
CA GLU A 112 -15.98 4.07 -17.49
C GLU A 112 -15.13 3.12 -16.63
N ASP A 113 -14.46 3.63 -15.58
CA ASP A 113 -13.62 2.81 -14.69
C ASP A 113 -13.84 3.18 -13.21
N MET A 114 -13.93 2.15 -12.37
CA MET A 114 -13.87 2.26 -10.91
C MET A 114 -12.45 2.68 -10.47
N ARG A 115 -12.31 3.76 -9.70
CA ARG A 115 -11.01 4.21 -9.17
C ARG A 115 -11.00 4.29 -7.66
N TYR A 116 -9.86 3.97 -7.06
CA TYR A 116 -9.63 4.11 -5.63
C TYR A 116 -8.79 5.37 -5.34
N GLN A 117 -9.23 6.14 -4.35
CA GLN A 117 -8.39 7.13 -3.70
C GLN A 117 -7.78 6.50 -2.44
N VAL A 118 -6.47 6.26 -2.48
CA VAL A 118 -5.72 5.61 -1.42
C VAL A 118 -4.93 6.65 -0.62
N LYS A 119 -5.19 6.77 0.68
CA LYS A 119 -4.50 7.70 1.58
C LYS A 119 -3.77 6.96 2.69
N HIS A 120 -2.45 6.87 2.58
CA HIS A 120 -1.62 6.21 3.58
C HIS A 120 -1.39 7.08 4.83
N SER A 121 -1.54 6.48 6.00
CA SER A 121 -1.17 7.07 7.29
C SER A 121 0.29 6.79 7.66
N LYS A 122 0.80 7.46 8.71
CA LYS A 122 2.16 7.25 9.24
C LYS A 122 2.44 5.81 9.71
N GLY A 123 1.40 5.03 9.98
CA GLY A 123 1.51 3.61 10.33
C GLY A 123 1.91 2.69 9.17
N SER A 124 1.83 3.16 7.91
CA SER A 124 2.25 2.38 6.74
C SER A 124 3.75 2.50 6.47
N ASN A 125 4.43 1.38 6.25
CA ASN A 125 5.84 1.38 5.80
C ASN A 125 5.97 1.26 4.28
N GLY A 126 7.17 1.47 3.73
CA GLY A 126 7.42 1.44 2.28
C GLY A 126 6.88 0.19 1.59
N PRO A 127 7.28 -1.02 2.01
CA PRO A 127 6.79 -2.27 1.43
C PRO A 127 5.26 -2.45 1.55
N GLY A 128 4.66 -2.07 2.67
CA GLY A 128 3.20 -2.11 2.82
C GLY A 128 2.47 -1.18 1.86
N LYS A 129 3.04 -0.01 1.55
CA LYS A 129 2.47 0.92 0.56
C LYS A 129 2.53 0.35 -0.86
N GLU A 130 3.60 -0.37 -1.20
CA GLU A 130 3.75 -1.03 -2.50
C GLU A 130 2.66 -2.08 -2.70
N ILE A 131 2.44 -2.98 -1.72
CA ILE A 131 1.40 -4.01 -1.80
C ILE A 131 0.01 -3.38 -1.96
N VAL A 132 -0.30 -2.35 -1.17
CA VAL A 132 -1.58 -1.64 -1.29
C VAL A 132 -1.73 -1.02 -2.68
N GLY A 133 -0.67 -0.42 -3.23
CA GLY A 133 -0.67 0.13 -4.58
C GLY A 133 -0.83 -0.91 -5.69
N GLU A 134 -0.46 -2.16 -5.45
CA GLU A 134 -0.73 -3.27 -6.37
C GLU A 134 -2.17 -3.78 -6.29
N VAL A 135 -2.78 -3.79 -5.10
CA VAL A 135 -4.14 -4.32 -4.89
C VAL A 135 -5.21 -3.32 -5.32
N PHE A 136 -5.01 -2.03 -5.02
CA PHE A 136 -6.01 -0.95 -5.17
C PHE A 136 -5.65 0.05 -6.28
N ARG A 137 -5.02 -0.42 -7.35
CA ARG A 137 -4.64 0.43 -8.49
C ARG A 137 -5.80 0.78 -9.40
#